data_AF-A0A353VTM8-F1
#
_entry.id   AF-A0A353VTM8-F1
#
_cell.length_a   1.000
_cell.length_b   1.000
_cell.length_c   1.000
_cell.angle_alpha   90.00
_cell.angle_beta   90.00
_cell.angle_gamma   90.00
#
_symmetry.space_group_name_H-M   'P 1'
#
loop_
_entity.id
_entity.type
_entity.pdbx_description
1 polymer ?
#
loop_
_entity_poly.entity_id
_entity_poly.type
_entity_poly.pdbx_seq_one_letter_code
_entity_poly.pdbx_strand_id
1 'polypeptide(L)'
;MMYLLDKAAILRLLTTEMKSYKRLVNPDKIYLDNTNLMYALGSNVNEGNLRETFFFNQVGNTHDVRSSHAGDFLIDGKLRVEVGGPSKDFSQIADIPDSFLAIDGIETGYGARIPLWLFGFLY
;
A
#
# COMPACT_ATOMS: atom_id res chain seq x y z
N MET A 1 18.38 12.04 -4.73
CA MET A 1 18.35 11.87 -3.26
C MET A 1 17.27 10.88 -2.83
N MET A 2 15.97 11.13 -3.05
CA MET A 2 14.88 10.24 -2.59
C MET A 2 15.03 8.78 -3.00
N TYR A 3 15.53 8.54 -4.21
CA TYR A 3 15.71 7.20 -4.70
C TYR A 3 16.84 6.40 -4.03
N LEU A 4 17.84 7.11 -3.48
CA LEU A 4 18.84 6.47 -2.64
C LEU A 4 18.24 6.05 -1.30
N LEU A 5 17.27 6.81 -0.78
CA LEU A 5 16.53 6.46 0.43
C LEU A 5 15.54 5.30 0.19
N ASP A 6 14.96 5.21 -1.01
CA ASP A 6 14.16 4.04 -1.46
C ASP A 6 15.04 2.79 -1.52
N LYS A 7 16.21 2.86 -2.17
CA LYS A 7 17.20 1.76 -2.17
C LYS A 7 17.67 1.37 -0.78
N ALA A 8 17.80 2.33 0.12
CA ALA A 8 18.27 2.10 1.47
C ALA A 8 17.17 1.56 2.40
N ALA A 9 15.96 1.30 1.89
CA ALA A 9 14.80 0.85 2.67
C ALA A 9 14.45 1.82 3.82
N ILE A 10 14.60 3.12 3.58
CA ILE A 10 14.17 4.18 4.50
C ILE A 10 12.84 4.75 4.06
N LEU A 11 12.72 5.05 2.78
CA LEU A 11 11.48 5.47 2.14
C LEU A 11 10.96 4.36 1.25
N ARG A 12 9.66 4.38 0.97
CA ARG A 12 9.08 3.62 -0.12
C ARG A 12 8.25 4.55 -1.00
N LEU A 13 8.66 4.66 -2.25
CA LEU A 13 8.06 5.57 -3.22
C LEU A 13 6.91 4.88 -3.96
N LEU A 14 5.72 5.46 -3.97
CA LEU A 14 4.60 4.99 -4.78
C LEU A 14 4.53 5.82 -6.07
N THR A 15 4.57 5.17 -7.23
CA THR A 15 4.61 5.81 -8.55
C THR A 15 3.51 5.27 -9.46
N THR A 16 3.04 6.08 -10.42
CA THR A 16 2.10 5.67 -11.47
C THR A 16 2.66 4.62 -12.42
N GLU A 17 3.95 4.72 -12.72
CA GLU A 17 4.66 3.81 -13.61
C GLU A 17 5.58 2.86 -12.83
N MET A 18 6.00 1.78 -13.49
CA MET A 18 6.97 0.85 -12.91
C MET A 18 8.27 1.60 -12.59
N LYS A 19 8.77 1.43 -11.37
CA LYS A 19 10.03 2.05 -10.95
C LYS A 19 11.17 1.62 -11.86
N SER A 20 11.86 2.60 -12.45
CA SER A 20 13.07 2.36 -13.23
C SER A 20 14.22 3.16 -12.65
N TYR A 21 15.29 2.46 -12.26
CA TYR A 21 16.50 3.12 -11.76
C TYR A 21 17.19 4.02 -12.78
N LYS A 22 16.80 3.92 -14.05
CA LYS A 22 17.31 4.69 -15.19
C LYS A 22 16.41 5.86 -15.56
N ARG A 23 15.13 5.86 -15.17
CA ARG A 23 14.18 6.96 -15.39
C ARG A 23 13.58 7.37 -14.06
N LEU A 24 13.94 8.56 -13.61
CA LEU A 24 13.38 9.13 -12.40
C LEU A 24 11.91 9.49 -12.65
N VAL A 25 11.02 8.73 -12.04
CA VAL A 25 9.58 9.02 -11.98
C VAL A 25 9.32 9.73 -10.66
N ASN A 26 8.60 10.84 -10.71
CA ASN A 26 8.18 11.53 -9.49
C ASN A 26 7.16 10.65 -8.75
N PRO A 27 7.34 10.41 -7.44
CA PRO A 27 6.36 9.66 -6.68
C PRO A 27 5.09 10.47 -6.50
N ASP A 28 3.94 9.80 -6.59
CA ASP A 28 2.65 10.38 -6.23
C ASP A 28 2.49 10.45 -4.71
N LYS A 29 3.03 9.43 -4.02
CA LYS A 29 3.03 9.34 -2.56
C LYS A 29 4.34 8.75 -2.04
N ILE A 30 4.73 9.18 -0.85
CA ILE A 30 5.97 8.79 -0.19
C ILE A 30 5.61 8.20 1.17
N TYR A 31 6.06 6.98 1.41
CA TYR A 31 5.90 6.28 2.68
C TYR A 31 7.27 6.13 3.35
N LEU A 32 7.28 5.92 4.67
CA LEU A 32 8.40 5.24 5.31
C LEU A 32 8.38 3.78 4.86
N ASP A 33 9.55 3.15 4.75
CA ASP A 33 9.61 1.81 4.14
C ASP A 33 8.77 0.77 4.89
N ASN A 34 8.73 0.83 6.22
CA ASN A 34 7.96 -0.06 7.05
C ASN A 34 7.38 0.65 8.29
N THR A 35 6.44 -0.03 8.95
CA THR A 35 5.74 0.50 10.13
C THR A 35 6.65 0.71 11.33
N ASN A 36 7.72 -0.08 11.49
CA ASN A 36 8.68 0.11 12.58
C ASN A 36 9.39 1.46 12.47
N LEU A 37 9.73 1.89 11.26
CA LEU A 37 10.29 3.23 11.03
C LEU A 37 9.31 4.34 11.41
N MET A 38 8.00 4.13 11.20
CA MET A 38 6.98 5.10 11.62
C MET A 38 6.98 5.29 13.14
N TYR A 39 7.10 4.20 13.91
CA TYR A 39 7.17 4.28 15.37
C TYR A 39 8.53 4.75 15.90
N ALA A 40 9.63 4.45 15.20
CA ALA A 40 10.96 4.85 15.62
C ALA A 40 11.24 6.34 15.37
N LEU A 41 10.70 6.90 14.28
CA LEU A 41 10.99 8.26 13.83
C LEU A 41 9.81 9.23 14.03
N GLY A 42 8.60 8.71 14.19
CA GLY A 42 7.38 9.52 14.33
C GLY A 42 6.94 9.67 15.79
N SER A 43 6.41 10.84 16.13
CA SER A 43 5.79 11.11 17.43
C SER A 43 4.30 10.80 17.47
N ASN A 44 3.62 10.88 16.32
CA ASN A 44 2.19 10.57 16.17
C ASN A 44 1.97 9.80 14.87
N VAL A 45 1.80 8.48 15.00
CA VAL A 45 1.56 7.59 13.86
C VAL A 45 0.08 7.64 13.47
N ASN A 46 -0.22 8.14 12.28
CA ASN A 46 -1.57 8.10 11.73
C ASN A 46 -1.94 6.66 11.35
N GLU A 47 -3.06 6.17 11.88
CA GLU A 47 -3.49 4.78 11.73
C GLU A 47 -3.83 4.40 10.29
N GLY A 48 -4.42 5.32 9.51
CA GLY A 48 -4.66 5.09 8.07
C GLY A 48 -3.35 4.92 7.31
N ASN A 49 -2.40 5.82 7.53
CA ASN A 49 -1.07 5.74 6.93
C ASN A 49 -0.30 4.48 7.40
N LEU A 50 -0.50 4.04 8.64
CA LEU A 50 0.10 2.82 9.17
C LEU A 50 -0.38 1.59 8.38
N ARG A 51 -1.70 1.49 8.14
CA ARG A 51 -2.31 0.38 7.39
C ARG A 51 -1.81 0.34 5.94
N GLU A 52 -1.81 1.49 5.28
CA GLU A 52 -1.30 1.61 3.91
C GLU A 52 0.20 1.29 3.83
N THR A 53 1.00 1.78 4.78
CA THR A 53 2.45 1.51 4.86
C THR A 53 2.69 0.02 5.06
N PHE A 54 1.94 -0.63 5.96
CA PHE A 54 2.02 -2.07 6.16
C PHE A 54 1.72 -2.82 4.86
N PHE A 55 0.58 -2.51 4.22
CA PHE A 55 0.16 -3.14 2.98
C PHE A 55 1.21 -2.99 1.88
N PHE A 56 1.65 -1.76 1.62
CA PHE A 56 2.63 -1.47 0.57
C PHE A 56 3.99 -2.09 0.86
N ASN A 57 4.39 -2.18 2.14
CA ASN A 57 5.59 -2.89 2.53
C ASN A 57 5.50 -4.38 2.19
N GLN A 58 4.44 -5.07 2.60
CA GLN A 58 4.31 -6.52 2.39
C GLN A 58 4.13 -6.88 0.92
N VAL A 59 3.17 -6.25 0.24
CA VAL A 59 2.85 -6.58 -1.16
C VAL A 59 3.95 -6.12 -2.10
N GLY A 60 4.51 -4.94 -1.86
CA GLY A 60 5.57 -4.37 -2.71
C GLY A 60 6.90 -5.13 -2.67
N ASN A 61 7.07 -6.09 -1.75
CA ASN A 61 8.25 -6.96 -1.74
C ASN A 61 8.17 -8.10 -2.77
N THR A 62 6.96 -8.52 -3.13
CA THR A 62 6.72 -9.69 -4.00
C THR A 62 6.05 -9.32 -5.32
N HIS A 63 5.34 -8.19 -5.37
CA HIS A 63 4.59 -7.73 -6.52
C HIS A 63 4.91 -6.27 -6.89
N ASP A 64 4.60 -5.91 -8.13
CA ASP A 64 4.70 -4.51 -8.57
C ASP A 64 3.46 -3.75 -8.06
N VAL A 65 3.70 -2.76 -7.21
CA VAL A 65 2.64 -1.94 -6.60
C VAL A 65 2.81 -0.48 -7.02
N ARG A 66 1.75 0.06 -7.62
CA ARG A 66 1.70 1.41 -8.20
C ARG A 66 0.55 2.20 -7.65
N SER A 67 0.60 3.52 -7.82
CA SER A 67 -0.55 4.38 -7.55
C SER A 67 -1.68 4.07 -8.54
N SER A 68 -2.92 4.33 -8.11
CA SER A 68 -4.12 4.18 -8.93
C SER A 68 -4.89 5.50 -8.95
N HIS A 69 -5.68 5.71 -10.00
CA HIS A 69 -6.63 6.83 -10.06
C HIS A 69 -7.89 6.55 -9.23
N ALA A 70 -8.09 5.30 -8.83
CA ALA A 70 -9.19 4.83 -7.99
C ALA A 70 -8.69 3.70 -7.09
N GLY A 71 -8.91 3.83 -5.79
CA GLY A 71 -8.28 2.99 -4.77
C GLY A 71 -6.85 3.43 -4.43
N ASP A 72 -6.32 2.96 -3.30
CA ASP A 72 -4.97 3.26 -2.82
C ASP A 72 -3.86 2.66 -3.70
N PHE A 73 -4.03 1.41 -4.16
CA PHE A 73 -2.97 0.64 -4.83
C PHE A 73 -3.45 -0.11 -6.07
N LEU A 74 -2.60 -0.15 -7.10
CA LEU A 74 -2.71 -1.02 -8.27
C LEU A 74 -1.58 -2.06 -8.26
N ILE A 75 -1.95 -3.33 -8.19
CA ILE A 75 -1.01 -4.46 -8.11
C ILE A 75 -0.92 -5.13 -9.48
N ASP A 76 0.30 -5.31 -9.97
CA ASP A 76 0.64 -5.94 -11.25
C ASP A 76 -0.17 -5.38 -12.44
N GLY A 77 -0.55 -4.10 -12.36
CA GLY A 77 -1.36 -3.43 -13.38
C GLY A 77 -2.81 -3.91 -13.50
N LYS A 78 -3.28 -4.79 -12.60
CA LYS A 78 -4.60 -5.44 -12.71
C LYS A 78 -5.47 -5.25 -11.47
N LEU A 79 -4.98 -5.67 -10.30
CA LEU A 79 -5.80 -5.72 -9.09
C LEU A 79 -5.80 -4.36 -8.40
N ARG A 80 -6.97 -3.86 -8.03
CA ARG A 80 -7.07 -2.62 -7.23
C ARG A 80 -7.37 -2.95 -5.79
N VAL A 81 -6.64 -2.32 -4.89
CA VAL A 81 -6.84 -2.49 -3.46
C VAL A 81 -6.99 -1.14 -2.81
N GLU A 82 -8.06 -1.04 -2.03
CA GLU A 82 -8.29 0.06 -1.10
C GLU A 82 -8.08 -0.45 0.33
N VAL A 83 -7.30 0.28 1.12
CA VAL A 83 -6.92 -0.10 2.47
C VAL A 83 -7.72 0.73 3.48
N GLY A 84 -8.16 0.10 4.57
CA GLY A 84 -8.90 0.83 5.60
C GLY A 84 -9.22 0.02 6.85
N GLY A 85 -9.93 0.68 7.77
CA GLY A 85 -10.47 0.03 8.97
C GLY A 85 -11.83 -0.64 8.71
N PRO A 86 -12.50 -1.16 9.76
CA PRO A 86 -13.70 -1.99 9.62
C PRO A 86 -14.87 -1.32 8.88
N SER A 87 -14.98 0.01 9.01
CA SER A 87 -16.05 0.82 8.40
C SER A 87 -15.81 1.17 6.93
N LYS A 88 -14.64 0.84 6.36
CA LYS A 88 -14.33 1.13 4.96
C LYS A 88 -15.30 0.39 4.04
N ASP A 89 -15.80 1.08 3.03
CA ASP A 89 -16.71 0.54 2.02
C ASP A 89 -16.10 0.61 0.61
N PHE A 90 -16.84 0.12 -0.39
CA PHE A 90 -16.38 0.07 -1.77
C PHE A 90 -16.53 1.40 -2.52
N SER A 91 -16.90 2.51 -1.87
CA SER A 91 -17.23 3.77 -2.55
C SER A 91 -16.15 4.26 -3.52
N GLN A 92 -14.87 4.11 -3.17
CA GLN A 92 -13.73 4.54 -4.00
C GLN A 92 -13.39 3.59 -5.16
N ILE A 93 -13.84 2.34 -5.08
CA ILE A 93 -13.54 1.27 -6.05
C ILE A 93 -14.83 0.62 -6.58
N ALA A 94 -15.96 1.32 -6.48
CA ALA A 94 -17.27 0.82 -6.86
C ALA A 94 -17.31 0.55 -8.36
N ASP A 95 -17.91 -0.58 -8.73
CA ASP A 95 -18.06 -1.03 -10.13
C ASP A 95 -16.74 -1.23 -10.89
N ILE A 96 -15.59 -1.24 -10.19
CA ILE A 96 -14.31 -1.55 -10.80
C ILE A 96 -14.07 -3.07 -10.69
N PRO A 97 -13.87 -3.79 -11.81
CA PRO A 97 -13.55 -5.21 -11.76
C PRO A 97 -12.20 -5.43 -11.07
N ASP A 98 -12.01 -6.64 -10.53
CA ASP A 98 -10.77 -7.05 -9.85
C ASP A 98 -10.35 -6.07 -8.72
N SER A 99 -11.33 -5.57 -7.96
CA SER A 99 -11.14 -4.63 -6.86
C SER A 99 -11.46 -5.26 -5.51
N PHE A 100 -10.65 -4.92 -4.50
CA PHE A 100 -10.69 -5.54 -3.18
C PHE A 100 -10.49 -4.50 -2.07
N LEU A 101 -11.05 -4.78 -0.90
CA LEU A 101 -10.77 -4.04 0.33
C LEU A 101 -9.79 -4.84 1.19
N ALA A 102 -8.67 -4.24 1.57
CA ALA A 102 -7.80 -4.75 2.61
C ALA A 102 -8.17 -4.08 3.95
N ILE A 103 -8.81 -4.85 4.84
CA ILE A 103 -9.48 -4.32 6.02
C ILE A 103 -8.74 -4.72 7.30
N ASP A 104 -8.34 -3.72 8.06
CA ASP A 104 -7.85 -3.87 9.41
C ASP A 104 -9.01 -4.06 10.41
N GLY A 105 -8.76 -4.80 11.49
CA GLY A 105 -9.72 -5.04 12.57
C GLY A 105 -10.78 -6.12 12.28
N ILE A 106 -10.55 -7.01 11.30
CA ILE A 106 -11.40 -8.18 11.04
C ILE A 106 -10.59 -9.49 11.06
N GLU A 107 -11.22 -10.57 11.52
CA GLU A 107 -10.58 -11.90 11.59
C GLU A 107 -10.78 -12.71 10.32
N THR A 108 -11.95 -12.60 9.69
CA THR A 108 -12.32 -13.37 8.49
C THR A 108 -12.76 -12.45 7.37
N GLY A 109 -12.39 -12.80 6.13
CA GLY A 109 -12.86 -12.11 4.93
C GLY A 109 -14.28 -12.52 4.52
N TYR A 110 -14.93 -11.66 3.74
CA TYR A 110 -16.21 -11.96 3.09
C TYR A 110 -16.33 -11.21 1.77
N GLY A 111 -16.69 -11.91 0.70
CA GLY A 111 -16.68 -11.34 -0.66
C GLY A 111 -15.29 -10.82 -1.03
N ALA A 112 -15.22 -9.59 -1.54
CA ALA A 112 -13.96 -8.93 -1.89
C ALA A 112 -13.29 -8.17 -0.71
N ARG A 113 -13.63 -8.51 0.54
CA ARG A 113 -12.94 -8.01 1.74
C ARG A 113 -11.93 -9.03 2.24
N ILE A 114 -10.68 -8.60 2.36
CA ILE A 114 -9.55 -9.41 2.81
C ILE A 114 -9.02 -8.82 4.12
N PRO A 115 -8.90 -9.61 5.20
CA PRO A 115 -8.25 -9.14 6.42
C PRO A 115 -6.82 -8.65 6.15
N LEU A 116 -6.50 -7.43 6.57
CA LEU A 116 -5.22 -6.78 6.29
C LEU A 116 -4.04 -7.60 6.84
N TRP A 117 -4.21 -8.23 8.01
CA TRP A 117 -3.14 -9.03 8.62
C TRP A 117 -2.68 -10.22 7.79
N LEU A 118 -3.51 -10.74 6.86
CA LEU A 118 -3.11 -11.84 5.97
C LEU A 118 -1.98 -11.46 5.02
N PHE A 119 -1.85 -10.18 4.66
CA PHE A 119 -0.75 -9.72 3.81
C PHE A 119 0.61 -9.84 4.52
N GLY A 120 0.63 -9.98 5.86
CA GLY A 120 1.86 -10.23 6.64
C GLY A 120 2.54 -11.59 6.37
N PHE A 121 1.89 -12.50 5.63
CA PHE A 121 2.50 -13.77 5.20
C PHE A 121 3.21 -13.67 3.84
N LEU A 122 3.17 -12.51 3.19
CA LEU A 122 3.89 -12.26 1.94
C LEU A 122 5.33 -11.84 2.28
N TYR A 123 6.24 -12.83 2.32
CA TYR A 123 7.68 -12.64 2.55
C TYR A 123 8.47 -12.73 1.25
#